data_AF-A0A9X1ZY59-F1
#
_entry.id   AF-A0A9X1ZY59-F1
#
_cell.length_a   1.000
_cell.length_b   1.000
_cell.length_c   1.000
_cell.angle_alpha   90.00
_cell.angle_beta   90.00
_cell.angle_gamma   90.00
#
_symmetry.space_group_name_H-M   'P 1'
#
loop_
_entity.id
_entity.type
_entity.pdbx_description
1 polymer ?
#
loop_
_entity_poly.entity_id
_entity_poly.type
_entity_poly.pdbx_seq_one_letter_code
_entity_poly.pdbx_strand_id
1 'polypeptide(L)' 'MNYMDITLALLLIGLFLLHIMFCYRALTTTAHISNIKRWFWGGVSLLMGPLGYYVYQNLLPLESLE' A
#
# COMPACT_ATOMS: atom_id res chain seq x y z
N MET A 1 -6.16 0.11 -31.86
CA MET A 1 -5.92 0.59 -30.48
C MET A 1 -5.11 1.86 -30.60
N ASN A 2 -5.65 3.00 -30.18
CA ASN A 2 -4.95 4.28 -30.32
C ASN A 2 -3.77 4.32 -29.35
N TYR A 3 -2.75 5.13 -29.67
CA TYR A 3 -1.60 5.33 -28.76
C TYR A 3 -2.04 5.76 -27.35
N MET A 4 -3.12 6.53 -27.24
CA MET A 4 -3.75 6.92 -25.97
C MET A 4 -4.23 5.72 -25.13
N ASP A 5 -4.83 4.71 -25.77
CA ASP A 5 -5.31 3.51 -25.07
C ASP A 5 -4.15 2.68 -24.51
N ILE A 6 -3.06 2.60 -25.29
CA ILE A 6 -1.83 1.90 -24.89
C ILE A 6 -1.17 2.63 -23.71
N THR A 7 -1.07 3.97 -23.77
CA THR A 7 -0.55 4.78 -22.67
C THR A 7 -1.39 4.61 -21.40
N LEU A 8 -2.71 4.63 -21.53
CA LEU A 8 -3.62 4.44 -20.40
C LEU A 8 -3.48 3.05 -19.77
N ALA A 9 -3.38 2.00 -20.58
CA ALA A 9 -3.12 0.64 -20.08
C ALA A 9 -1.78 0.54 -19.34
N LEU A 10 -0.72 1.18 -19.87
CA LEU A 10 0.61 1.18 -19.26
C LEU A 10 0.61 1.91 -17.91
N LEU A 11 -0.10 3.05 -17.82
CA LEU A 11 -0.29 3.78 -16.56
C LEU A 11 -1.09 2.96 -15.54
N LEU A 12 -2.14 2.26 -15.95
CA LEU A 12 -2.91 1.37 -15.07
C LEU A 12 -2.05 0.22 -14.53
N ILE A 13 -1.22 -0.40 -15.38
CA ILE A 13 -0.30 -1.46 -14.95
C ILE A 13 0.74 -0.90 -13.97
N GLY A 14 1.34 0.26 -14.28
CA GLY A 14 2.28 0.92 -13.39
C GLY A 14 1.65 1.27 -12.04
N LEU A 15 0.42 1.77 -12.05
CA LEU A 15 -0.36 2.07 -10.86
C LEU A 15 -0.60 0.79 -10.04
N PHE A 16 -1.02 -0.29 -10.68
CA PHE A 16 -1.27 -1.57 -10.02
C PHE A 16 0.00 -2.15 -9.37
N LEU A 17 1.13 -2.14 -10.09
CA LEU A 17 2.42 -2.57 -9.55
C LEU A 17 2.84 -1.73 -8.35
N LEU A 18 2.61 -0.42 -8.40
CA LEU A 18 2.89 0.48 -7.29
C LEU A 18 2.09 0.09 -6.03
N HIS A 19 0.79 -0.21 -6.17
CA HIS A 19 -0.06 -0.61 -5.04
C HIS A 19 0.41 -1.95 -4.44
N ILE A 20 0.81 -2.91 -5.29
CA ILE A 20 1.39 -4.18 -4.84
C ILE A 20 2.68 -3.95 -4.06
N MET A 21 3.59 -3.08 -4.53
CA MET A 21 4.84 -2.80 -3.83
C MET A 21 4.62 -2.23 -2.42
N PHE A 22 3.64 -1.33 -2.27
CA PHE A 22 3.28 -0.78 -0.95
C PHE A 22 2.64 -1.84 -0.04
N CYS A 23 1.74 -2.66 -0.57
CA CYS A 23 1.15 -3.77 0.16
C CYS A 23 2.23 -4.79 0.62
N TYR A 24 3.13 -5.18 -0.27
CA TYR A 24 4.25 -6.06 0.04
C TYR A 24 5.13 -5.49 1.15
N ARG A 25 5.46 -4.20 1.07
CA ARG A 25 6.26 -3.50 2.09
C ARG A 25 5.56 -3.47 3.45
N ALA A 26 4.25 -3.24 3.48
CA ALA A 26 3.46 -3.24 4.72
C ALA A 26 3.44 -4.63 5.40
N LEU A 27 3.37 -5.70 4.60
CA LEU A 27 3.32 -7.08 5.11
C LEU A 27 4.70 -7.60 5.55
N THR A 28 5.75 -7.25 4.80
CA THR A 28 7.13 -7.74 5.02
C THR A 28 7.95 -6.89 6.00
N THR A 29 7.40 -5.79 6.48
CA THR A 29 8.04 -4.95 7.50
C THR A 29 8.49 -5.78 8.71
N THR A 30 9.67 -5.47 9.23
CA THR A 30 10.19 -6.10 10.47
C THR A 30 9.74 -5.35 11.73
N ALA A 31 8.94 -4.30 11.60
CA ALA A 31 8.42 -3.53 12.74
C ALA A 31 7.60 -4.41 13.70
N HIS A 32 7.68 -4.16 15.00
CA HIS A 32 7.01 -4.95 16.03
C HIS A 32 5.50 -4.64 16.11
N ILE A 33 4.77 -4.95 15.03
CA ILE A 33 3.33 -4.76 14.88
C ILE A 33 2.64 -6.11 14.85
N SER A 34 1.44 -6.18 15.43
CA SER A 34 0.62 -7.39 15.40
C SER A 34 0.29 -7.82 13.97
N ASN A 35 0.18 -9.13 13.75
CA ASN A 35 -0.10 -9.69 12.42
C ASN A 35 -1.42 -9.14 11.83
N ILE A 36 -2.43 -8.89 12.65
CA ILE A 36 -3.72 -8.33 12.23
C ILE A 36 -3.53 -6.90 11.67
N LYS A 37 -2.76 -6.06 12.36
CA LYS A 37 -2.47 -4.68 11.92
C LYS A 37 -1.63 -4.66 10.65
N ARG A 38 -0.72 -5.63 10.46
CA ARG A 38 0.04 -5.78 9.21
C ARG A 38 -0.88 -6.14 8.03
N TRP A 39 -1.79 -7.09 8.22
CA TRP A 39 -2.75 -7.45 7.18
C TRP A 39 -3.68 -6.30 6.82
N PHE A 40 -4.16 -5.56 7.83
CA PHE A 40 -4.99 -4.38 7.61
C PHE A 40 -4.20 -3.26 6.91
N TRP A 41 -2.95 -3.01 7.32
CA TRP A 41 -2.06 -2.05 6.66
C TRP A 41 -1.83 -2.40 5.18
N GLY A 42 -1.56 -3.67 4.89
CA GLY A 42 -1.41 -4.17 3.52
C GLY A 42 -2.69 -3.99 2.70
N GLY A 43 -3.85 -4.36 3.26
CA GLY A 43 -5.15 -4.20 2.60
C GLY A 43 -5.50 -2.74 2.29
N VAL A 44 -5.28 -1.83 3.25
CA VAL A 44 -5.47 -0.38 3.07
C VAL A 44 -4.52 0.17 2.01
N SER A 45 -3.26 -0.29 2.00
CA SER A 45 -2.27 0.11 1.00
C SER A 45 -2.59 -0.42 -0.41
N LEU A 46 -3.28 -1.56 -0.52
CA LEU A 46 -3.70 -2.11 -1.81
C LEU A 46 -4.89 -1.34 -2.41
N LEU A 47 -5.79 -0.83 -1.57
CA LEU A 47 -6.98 -0.07 -2.02
C LEU A 47 -6.70 1.42 -2.25
N MET A 48 -5.95 2.04 -1.33
CA MET A 48 -5.68 3.48 -1.33
C MET A 48 -4.26 3.82 -1.80
N GLY A 49 -3.47 2.80 -2.15
CA GLY A 49 -2.13 2.96 -2.70
C GLY A 49 -1.16 3.61 -1.71
N PRO A 50 -0.36 4.58 -2.18
CA PRO A 50 0.60 5.30 -1.34
C PRO A 50 -0.09 6.05 -0.18
N LEU A 51 -1.27 6.61 -0.42
CA LEU A 51 -1.98 7.42 0.56
C LEU A 51 -2.41 6.55 1.75
N GLY A 52 -3.01 5.39 1.48
CA GLY A 52 -3.36 4.42 2.52
C GLY A 52 -2.14 3.93 3.29
N TYR A 53 -1.05 3.65 2.57
CA TYR A 53 0.20 3.21 3.17
C TYR A 53 0.75 4.22 4.18
N TYR A 54 0.90 5.48 3.79
CA TYR A 54 1.49 6.51 4.66
C TYR A 54 0.54 6.98 5.76
N VAL A 55 -0.77 7.05 5.52
CA VAL A 55 -1.76 7.37 6.56
C VAL A 55 -1.69 6.32 7.66
N TYR A 56 -1.75 5.04 7.31
CA TYR A 56 -1.68 3.97 8.29
C TYR A 56 -0.29 3.90 8.94
N GLN A 57 0.79 4.13 8.18
CA GLN A 57 2.15 4.21 8.74
C GLN A 57 2.29 5.30 9.81
N ASN A 58 1.66 6.46 9.62
CA ASN A 58 1.67 7.52 10.63
C ASN A 58 0.88 7.15 11.89
N LEU A 59 -0.15 6.31 11.76
CA LEU A 59 -0.91 5.79 12.91
C LEU A 59 -0.14 4.71 13.69
N LEU A 60 0.86 4.06 13.07
CA LEU A 60 1.53 2.86 13.61
C LEU A 60 2.37 3.02 14.89
N PRO A 61 2.78 4.20 15.37
CA PRO A 61 3.38 4.35 16.70
C PRO A 61 2.53 5.14 17.71
N LEU A 62 1.27 5.47 17.39
CA LEU A 62 0.35 6.03 18.39
C LEU A 62 -0.23 4.95 19.33
N GLU A 63 -0.26 3.70 18.90
CA GLU A 63 -0.83 2.57 19.66
C GLU A 63 0.14 1.94 20.68
N SER A 64 1.42 2.32 20.69
CA SER A 64 2.40 1.83 21.69
C SER A 64 2.57 2.77 22.88
N LEU A 65 1.77 3.83 22.94
CA LEU A 65 1.80 4.87 23.98
C LEU A 65 0.61 4.79 24.94
N GLU A 66 -0.21 3.74 24.84
CA GLU A 66 -1.27 3.39 25.81
C GLU A 66 -0.92 2.13 26.59
#